data_AF-A0A1F4VCN3-F1
#
_entry.id   AF-A0A1F4VCN3-F1
#
_cell.length_a   1.000
_cell.length_b   1.000
_cell.length_c   1.000
_cell.angle_alpha   90.00
_cell.angle_beta   90.00
_cell.angle_gamma   90.00
#
_symmetry.space_group_name_H-M   'P 1'
#
loop_
_entity.id
_entity.type
_entity.pdbx_description
1 polymer ?
#
loop_
_entity_poly.entity_id
_entity_poly.type
_entity_poly.pdbx_seq_one_letter_code
_entity_poly.pdbx_strand_id
1 'polypeptide(L)' 'MPHLKSANKNLRKNQKREAENRRISERLEKLIRGPATAKTLPTIFKAVDKASKRGIFSKGRAARIKSSISRKVK' A
#
# COMPACT_ATOMS: atom_id res chain seq x y z
N MET A 1 -16.58 -16.33 -17.67
CA MET A 1 -16.33 -17.18 -16.48
C MET A 1 -15.02 -17.92 -16.69
N PRO A 2 -14.31 -18.37 -15.64
CA PRO A 2 -13.06 -19.08 -15.83
C PRO A 2 -13.33 -20.46 -16.44
N HIS A 3 -12.82 -20.70 -17.64
CA HIS A 3 -13.04 -21.95 -18.39
C HIS A 3 -12.06 -23.07 -17.99
N LEU A 4 -10.93 -22.70 -17.38
CA LEU A 4 -9.91 -23.64 -16.90
C LEU A 4 -9.99 -23.81 -15.38
N LYS A 5 -9.72 -25.02 -14.88
CA LYS A 5 -9.64 -25.30 -13.43
C LYS A 5 -8.60 -24.41 -12.73
N SER A 6 -7.48 -24.14 -13.41
CA SER A 6 -6.42 -23.21 -12.95
C SER A 6 -6.94 -21.78 -12.81
N ALA A 7 -7.73 -21.31 -13.77
CA ALA A 7 -8.32 -19.98 -13.77
C ALA A 7 -9.34 -19.81 -12.63
N ASN A 8 -10.19 -20.81 -12.37
CA ASN A 8 -11.10 -20.82 -11.21
C ASN A 8 -10.33 -20.76 -9.87
N LYS A 9 -9.20 -21.46 -9.76
CA LYS A 9 -8.33 -21.38 -8.58
C LYS A 9 -7.67 -20.01 -8.44
N ASN A 10 -7.21 -19.43 -9.55
CA ASN A 10 -6.59 -18.11 -9.55
C ASN A 10 -7.59 -17.00 -9.18
N LEU A 11 -8.84 -17.09 -9.65
CA LEU A 11 -9.90 -16.16 -9.28
C LEU A 11 -10.11 -16.12 -7.75
N ARG A 12 -10.26 -17.28 -7.10
CA ARG A 12 -10.38 -17.37 -5.63
C ARG A 12 -9.17 -16.79 -4.89
N LYS A 13 -7.96 -17.10 -5.38
CA LYS A 13 -6.71 -16.57 -4.80
C LYS A 13 -6.62 -15.05 -4.95
N ASN A 14 -7.01 -14.53 -6.10
CA ASN A 14 -6.96 -13.10 -6.41
C ASN A 14 -7.97 -12.34 -5.54
N GLN A 15 -9.20 -12.83 -5.39
CA GLN A 15 -10.20 -12.23 -4.50
C GLN A 15 -9.68 -12.11 -3.05
N LYS A 16 -9.04 -13.17 -2.52
CA LYS A 16 -8.46 -13.13 -1.17
C LYS A 16 -7.34 -12.07 -1.07
N ARG A 17 -6.41 -12.07 -2.04
CA ARG A 17 -5.29 -11.12 -2.08
C ARG A 17 -5.77 -9.68 -2.24
N GLU A 18 -6.79 -9.47 -3.08
CA GLU A 18 -7.40 -8.17 -3.32
C GLU A 18 -8.02 -7.62 -2.04
N ALA A 19 -8.79 -8.41 -1.30
CA ALA A 19 -9.37 -7.99 -0.04
C ALA A 19 -8.31 -7.58 0.99
N GLU A 20 -7.21 -8.36 1.11
CA GLU A 20 -6.10 -8.03 1.99
C GLU A 20 -5.36 -6.75 1.54
N ASN A 21 -5.06 -6.63 0.25
CA ASN A 21 -4.37 -5.48 -0.32
C ASN A 21 -5.21 -4.20 -0.22
N ARG A 22 -6.52 -4.31 -0.42
CA ARG A 22 -7.47 -3.21 -0.27
C ARG A 22 -7.48 -2.67 1.15
N ARG A 23 -7.59 -3.55 2.16
CA ARG A 23 -7.51 -3.16 3.58
C ARG A 23 -6.22 -2.43 3.92
N ILE A 24 -5.09 -2.88 3.38
CA ILE A 24 -3.78 -2.22 3.62
C ILE A 24 -3.73 -0.87 2.90
N SER A 25 -4.23 -0.79 1.68
CA SER A 25 -4.25 0.44 0.87
C SER A 25 -5.11 1.52 1.53
N GLU A 26 -6.31 1.16 2.00
CA GLU A 26 -7.21 2.07 2.71
C GLU A 26 -6.60 2.58 4.03
N ARG A 27 -5.93 1.70 4.79
CA ARG A 27 -5.21 2.10 6.01
C ARG A 27 -4.05 3.05 5.70
N LEU A 28 -3.29 2.75 4.65
CA LEU A 28 -2.17 3.59 4.21
C LEU A 28 -2.65 4.97 3.75
N GLU A 29 -3.76 5.02 3.01
CA GLU A 29 -4.34 6.28 2.57
C GLU A 29 -4.79 7.15 3.75
N LYS A 30 -5.45 6.55 4.76
CA LYS A 30 -5.79 7.25 6.00
C LYS A 30 -4.55 7.76 6.74
N LEU A 31 -3.49 6.96 6.81
CA LEU A 31 -2.21 7.36 7.41
C LEU A 31 -1.55 8.53 6.67
N ILE A 32 -1.61 8.55 5.33
CA ILE A 32 -1.01 9.61 4.50
C ILE A 32 -1.83 10.91 4.56
N ARG A 33 -3.17 10.81 4.64
CA ARG A 33 -4.06 11.98 4.75
C ARG A 33 -4.03 12.62 6.14
N GLY A 34 -3.63 11.87 7.17
CA GLY A 34 -3.49 12.38 8.54
C GLY A 34 -2.36 13.41 8.70
N PRO A 35 -2.22 14.03 9.89
CA PRO A 35 -1.20 15.02 10.16
C PRO A 35 0.20 14.39 10.09
N ALA A 36 1.00 14.85 9.12
CA ALA A 36 2.42 14.52 9.01
C ALA A 36 3.22 15.48 9.90
N THR A 37 3.65 15.00 11.06
CA THR A 37 4.56 15.71 11.99
C THR A 37 5.87 14.95 12.08
N ALA A 38 6.92 15.59 12.62
CA ALA A 38 8.22 14.94 12.82
C ALA A 38 8.12 13.62 13.61
N LYS A 39 7.16 13.52 14.55
CA LYS A 39 6.92 12.31 15.34
C LYS A 39 6.20 11.20 14.57
N THR A 40 5.29 11.54 13.65
CA THR A 40 4.51 10.55 12.88
C THR A 40 5.23 10.08 11.61
N LEU A 41 6.21 10.85 11.14
CA LEU A 41 6.96 10.58 9.90
C LEU A 41 7.61 9.19 9.85
N PRO A 42 8.32 8.69 10.89
CA PRO A 42 8.96 7.37 10.84
C PRO A 42 7.94 6.24 10.68
N THR A 43 6.79 6.38 11.35
CA THR A 43 5.69 5.40 11.27
C THR A 43 5.08 5.37 9.87
N ILE A 44 4.85 6.54 9.28
CA ILE A 44 4.33 6.66 7.91
C ILE A 44 5.31 6.04 6.91
N PHE A 45 6.61 6.33 7.02
CA PHE A 45 7.62 5.78 6.11
C PHE A 45 7.74 4.26 6.23
N LYS A 46 7.72 3.73 7.46
CA LYS A 46 7.71 2.29 7.71
C LYS A 46 6.47 1.62 7.09
N ALA A 47 5.31 2.26 7.15
CA ALA A 47 4.09 1.75 6.52
C ALA A 47 4.18 1.75 4.99
N VAL A 48 4.69 2.83 4.39
CA VAL A 48 4.92 2.96 2.94
C VAL A 48 5.90 1.88 2.44
N ASP A 49 7.03 1.69 3.14
CA ASP A 49 8.05 0.73 2.73
C ASP A 49 7.55 -0.72 2.87
N LYS A 50 6.78 -1.03 3.92
CA LYS A 50 6.12 -2.35 4.07
C LYS A 50 5.11 -2.61 2.96
N ALA A 51 4.32 -1.62 2.57
CA ALA A 51 3.36 -1.76 1.49
C ALA A 51 4.04 -1.99 0.13
N SER A 52 5.19 -1.33 -0.11
CA SER A 52 6.01 -1.58 -1.29
C SER A 52 6.64 -2.97 -1.29
N LYS A 53 7.16 -3.45 -0.14
CA LYS A 53 7.71 -4.81 -0.01
C LYS A 53 6.66 -5.89 -0.28
N ARG A 54 5.39 -5.63 0.05
CA ARG A 54 4.25 -6.53 -0.24
C ARG A 54 3.79 -6.50 -1.69
N GLY A 55 4.33 -5.60 -2.52
CA GLY A 55 3.95 -5.49 -3.92
C GLY A 55 2.65 -4.73 -4.17
N ILE A 56 2.14 -3.97 -3.19
CA ILE A 56 0.93 -3.14 -3.37
C ILE A 56 1.23 -1.99 -4.36
N PHE A 57 2.45 -1.45 -4.32
CA PHE A 57 2.95 -0.49 -5.31
C PHE A 57 4.47 -0.57 -5.47
N SER A 58 4.96 -0.03 -6.59
CA SER A 58 6.38 -0.06 -6.95
C SER A 58 7.27 0.76 -6.00
N LYS A 59 8.55 0.39 -5.91
CA LYS A 59 9.55 1.10 -5.10
C LYS A 59 9.67 2.58 -5.50
N GLY A 60 9.54 2.90 -6.80
CA GLY A 60 9.54 4.28 -7.30
C GLY A 60 8.33 5.09 -6.84
N ARG A 61 7.14 4.46 -6.73
CA ARG A 61 5.98 5.12 -6.11
C ARG A 61 6.20 5.35 -4.62
N ALA A 62 6.82 4.41 -3.91
CA ALA A 62 7.20 4.57 -2.50
C ALA A 62 8.11 5.79 -2.28
N ALA A 63 9.16 5.92 -3.09
CA ALA A 63 10.10 7.04 -3.01
C ALA A 63 9.41 8.39 -3.26
N ARG A 64 8.53 8.46 -4.28
CA ARG A 64 7.74 9.67 -4.56
C ARG A 64 6.82 10.07 -3.40
N ILE A 65 6.15 9.09 -2.77
CA ILE A 65 5.30 9.33 -1.60
C ILE A 65 6.14 9.88 -0.43
N LYS A 66 7.27 9.23 -0.10
CA LYS A 66 8.16 9.71 0.97
C LYS A 66 8.66 11.13 0.72
N SER A 67 9.14 11.41 -0.50
CA SER A 67 9.57 12.76 -0.89
C SER A 67 8.46 13.80 -0.81
N SER A 68 7.23 13.46 -1.23
CA SER A 68 6.09 14.37 -1.14
C SER A 68 5.70 14.68 0.30
N ILE A 69 5.78 13.70 1.20
CA ILE A 69 5.43 13.89 2.61
C ILE A 69 6.51 14.71 3.31
N SER A 70 7.79 14.39 3.10
CA SER A 70 8.91 15.16 3.66
C SER A 70 8.82 16.65 3.33
N ARG A 71 8.46 17.01 2.09
CA ARG A 71 8.31 18.41 1.68
C ARG A 71 7.16 19.16 2.35
N LYS A 72 6.17 18.43 2.87
CA LYS A 72 4.99 19.01 3.53
C LYS A 72 5.18 19.17 5.04
N VAL A 73 6.13 18.46 5.63
CA VAL A 73 6.48 18.64 7.04
C VAL A 73 7.36 19.88 7.14
N LYS A 74 6.83 20.93 7.78
CA LYS A 74 7.62 22.08 8.26
C LYS A 74 8.14 21.79 9.65
#